data_AF-A0A225DR83-F1
#
_entry.id   AF-A0A225DR83-F1
#
_cell.length_a   1.000
_cell.length_b   1.000
_cell.length_c   1.000
_cell.angle_alpha   90.00
_cell.angle_beta   90.00
_cell.angle_gamma   90.00
#
_symmetry.space_group_name_H-M   'P 1'
#
loop_
_entity.id
_entity.type
_entity.pdbx_description
1 polymer ?
#
loop_
_entity_poly.entity_id
_entity_poly.type
_entity_poly.pdbx_seq_one_letter_code
_entity_poly.pdbx_strand_id
1 'polypeptide(L)'
;MAQVRGIAVLDPLFGAGWGLQPDPRLALDRTPLADDLFETVESGWASLTGGLIAAVQRLDLDPGVWASVAWDERSGPAEVAGLEEKLAVAVEFGARMFAVAIRQRAAAEDWVAANVPGRITILPVPSTIPVDPWAVLREYLSKFTREPQVPASVEDNDGFQCCRQYYLNLPAFSGHDSRFYRSHLQPFIAGRCRVAIRDRHPAFAATHFVTVVSKSPELAVMLAHATAATNCLLLHTPEGKLAESAEHCRRLLEGRAAGIPTPFSTGAEMGEDIRRAVERFTHGVPPDRVVLDLKSATSKMKYWVARAARPGNWLFNLETTFLDDRRNDPGTERPELWQA
;
A
#
# COMPACT_ATOMS: atom_id res chain seq x y z
N MET A 1 15.86 17.68 23.56
CA MET A 1 15.48 16.34 24.07
C MET A 1 14.43 15.76 23.14
N ALA A 2 14.85 15.03 22.11
CA ALA A 2 13.95 14.35 21.19
C ALA A 2 13.56 13.00 21.81
N GLN A 3 12.29 12.84 22.13
CA GLN A 3 11.71 11.55 22.50
C GLN A 3 11.90 10.59 21.31
N VAL A 4 12.76 9.59 21.47
CA VAL A 4 12.87 8.47 20.54
C VAL A 4 11.53 7.74 20.57
N ARG A 5 10.69 7.97 19.56
CA ARG A 5 9.35 7.37 19.40
C ARG A 5 9.36 5.83 19.25
N GLY A 6 10.52 5.18 19.29
CA GLY A 6 10.67 3.74 19.06
C GLY A 6 10.30 2.84 20.24
N ILE A 7 10.44 3.29 21.49
CA ILE A 7 10.27 2.39 22.66
C ILE A 7 8.79 2.19 23.03
N ALA A 8 7.93 3.18 22.80
CA ALA A 8 6.50 3.09 23.13
C ALA A 8 5.71 2.10 22.24
N VAL A 9 6.32 1.59 21.15
CA VAL A 9 5.68 0.67 20.20
C VAL A 9 5.77 -0.79 20.66
N LEU A 10 6.58 -1.11 21.67
CA LEU A 10 6.86 -2.49 22.10
C LEU A 10 6.07 -2.94 23.34
N ASP A 11 5.34 -2.05 24.01
CA ASP A 11 4.53 -2.39 25.20
C ASP A 11 3.53 -3.56 24.99
N PRO A 12 2.87 -3.71 23.82
CA PRO A 12 1.97 -4.84 23.57
C PRO A 12 2.67 -6.21 23.51
N LEU A 13 3.99 -6.26 23.29
CA LEU A 13 4.73 -7.52 23.14
C LEU A 13 4.97 -8.22 24.50
N PHE A 14 5.04 -7.47 25.60
CA PHE A 14 5.33 -8.03 26.93
C PHE A 14 4.14 -8.78 27.55
N GLY A 15 2.91 -8.54 27.08
CA GLY A 15 1.69 -9.18 27.61
C GLY A 15 1.30 -10.50 26.94
N ALA A 16 1.93 -10.88 25.82
CA ALA A 16 1.43 -11.93 24.93
C ALA A 16 2.35 -13.16 24.76
N GLY A 17 3.35 -13.35 25.62
CA GLY A 17 4.22 -14.54 25.55
C GLY A 17 5.11 -14.60 24.30
N TRP A 18 5.39 -13.46 23.67
CA TRP A 18 6.32 -13.37 22.56
C TRP A 18 7.76 -13.49 23.07
N GLY A 19 8.56 -14.31 22.38
CA GLY A 19 9.98 -14.48 22.63
C GLY A 19 10.71 -14.87 21.34
N LEU A 20 12.00 -14.56 21.26
CA LEU A 20 12.84 -15.08 20.19
C LEU A 20 12.89 -16.60 20.33
N GLN A 21 12.32 -17.30 19.35
CA GLN A 21 12.38 -18.76 19.29
C GLN A 21 13.34 -19.14 18.16
N PRO A 22 14.29 -20.05 18.42
CA PRO A 22 15.09 -20.60 17.34
C PRO A 22 14.21 -21.38 16.37
N ASP A 23 14.60 -21.45 15.10
CA ASP A 23 13.94 -22.33 14.13
C ASP A 23 13.96 -23.77 14.69
N PRO A 24 12.82 -24.48 14.75
CA PRO A 24 12.79 -25.85 15.28
C PRO A 24 13.71 -26.83 14.54
N ARG A 25 14.11 -26.50 13.31
CA ARG A 25 15.05 -27.28 12.49
C ARG A 25 16.51 -27.02 12.88
N LEU A 26 16.80 -25.90 13.55
CA LEU A 26 18.09 -25.65 14.14
C LEU A 26 18.13 -26.44 15.45
N ALA A 27 18.76 -27.61 15.40
CA ALA A 27 19.11 -28.39 16.59
C ALA A 27 20.17 -27.62 17.40
N LEU A 28 19.78 -26.53 18.06
CA LEU A 28 20.69 -25.67 18.83
C LEU A 28 21.37 -26.40 19.99
N ASP A 29 20.81 -27.53 20.41
CA ASP A 29 21.41 -28.48 21.35
C ASP A 29 22.62 -29.22 20.76
N ARG A 30 22.76 -29.23 19.43
CA ARG A 30 23.80 -29.93 18.67
C ARG A 30 24.65 -29.02 17.80
N THR A 31 24.22 -27.78 17.57
CA THR A 31 25.01 -26.78 16.88
C THR A 31 25.89 -26.07 17.90
N PRO A 32 27.22 -26.25 17.88
CA PRO A 32 28.10 -25.45 18.71
C PRO A 32 27.93 -23.98 18.33
N LEU A 33 27.28 -23.21 19.20
CA LEU A 33 27.13 -21.76 19.07
C LEU A 33 28.38 -20.99 19.54
N ALA A 34 29.35 -21.71 20.09
CA ALA A 34 30.64 -21.20 20.50
C ALA A 34 31.69 -21.66 19.47
N ASP A 35 31.91 -20.81 18.48
CA ASP A 35 33.18 -20.74 17.77
C ASP A 35 33.66 -19.30 17.88
N ASP A 36 34.98 -19.11 17.89
CA ASP A 36 35.65 -17.81 17.88
C ASP A 36 35.33 -16.96 16.61
N LEU A 37 34.42 -17.44 15.75
CA LEU A 37 33.90 -16.81 14.54
C LEU A 37 32.97 -15.61 14.79
N PHE A 38 32.46 -15.42 16.01
CA PHE A 38 31.60 -14.29 16.36
C PHE A 38 32.33 -13.30 17.28
N GLU A 39 33.43 -12.70 16.80
CA GLU A 39 34.15 -11.66 17.55
C GLU A 39 33.25 -10.45 17.88
N THR A 40 32.23 -10.16 17.05
CA THR A 40 31.17 -9.19 17.38
C THR A 40 29.77 -9.65 16.92
N VAL A 41 28.77 -9.46 17.78
CA VAL A 41 27.34 -9.74 17.49
C VAL A 41 26.66 -8.65 16.66
N GLU A 42 27.40 -7.58 16.36
CA GLU A 42 26.91 -6.34 15.76
C GLU A 42 26.30 -6.58 14.38
N SER A 43 26.81 -7.56 13.61
CA SER A 43 26.29 -7.88 12.28
C SER A 43 24.84 -8.37 12.24
N GLY A 44 24.29 -8.78 13.40
CA GLY A 44 22.91 -9.21 13.53
C GLY A 44 21.87 -8.08 13.56
N TRP A 45 22.30 -6.81 13.61
CA TRP A 45 21.40 -5.67 13.84
C TRP A 45 20.25 -5.61 12.82
N ALA A 46 20.51 -5.69 11.52
CA ALA A 46 19.46 -5.56 10.51
C ALA A 46 18.45 -6.72 10.57
N SER A 47 18.93 -7.96 10.75
CA SER A 47 18.09 -9.14 10.86
C SER A 47 17.21 -9.10 12.11
N LEU A 48 17.78 -8.74 13.26
CA LEU A 48 17.04 -8.62 14.52
C LEU A 48 16.02 -7.47 14.45
N THR A 49 16.46 -6.28 14.04
CA THR A 49 15.58 -5.10 13.95
C THR A 49 14.46 -5.34 12.96
N GLY A 50 14.76 -5.90 11.78
CA GLY A 50 13.76 -6.26 10.79
C GLY A 50 12.76 -7.28 11.31
N GLY A 51 13.23 -8.31 12.05
CA GLY A 51 12.37 -9.30 12.69
C GLY A 51 11.45 -8.71 13.75
N LEU A 52 11.96 -7.81 14.60
CA LEU A 52 11.15 -7.11 15.61
C LEU A 52 10.09 -6.21 14.97
N ILE A 53 10.45 -5.49 13.89
CA ILE A 53 9.50 -4.67 13.14
C ILE A 53 8.40 -5.55 12.54
N ALA A 54 8.76 -6.65 11.87
CA ALA A 54 7.79 -7.56 11.28
C ALA A 54 6.88 -8.20 12.34
N ALA A 55 7.42 -8.55 13.51
CA ALA A 55 6.65 -9.08 14.63
C ALA A 55 5.60 -8.08 15.15
N VAL A 56 6.00 -6.82 15.38
CA VAL A 56 5.07 -5.73 15.77
C VAL A 56 3.99 -5.55 14.72
N GLN A 57 4.34 -5.66 13.44
CA GLN A 57 3.44 -5.51 12.30
C GLN A 57 2.65 -6.78 11.96
N ARG A 58 2.88 -7.90 12.68
CA ARG A 58 2.30 -9.22 12.43
C ARG A 58 2.50 -9.71 10.98
N LEU A 59 3.68 -9.45 10.43
CA LEU A 59 4.06 -9.85 9.08
C LEU A 59 4.83 -11.17 9.11
N ASP A 60 4.49 -12.06 8.19
CA ASP A 60 5.23 -13.29 7.99
C ASP A 60 6.59 -13.01 7.36
N LEU A 61 7.62 -13.67 7.90
CA LEU A 61 8.98 -13.55 7.39
C LEU A 61 9.22 -14.44 6.18
N ASP A 62 10.10 -13.98 5.31
CA ASP A 62 10.61 -14.72 4.19
C ASP A 62 11.97 -15.34 4.52
N PRO A 63 12.06 -16.66 4.78
CA PRO A 63 13.30 -17.31 5.20
C PRO A 63 14.39 -17.30 4.11
N GLY A 64 14.06 -16.93 2.88
CA GLY A 64 15.04 -16.79 1.79
C GLY A 64 15.69 -15.41 1.71
N VAL A 65 15.36 -14.47 2.61
CA VAL A 65 15.92 -13.11 2.61
C VAL A 65 16.69 -12.89 3.90
N TRP A 66 17.99 -12.68 3.77
CA TRP A 66 18.92 -12.60 4.89
C TRP A 66 19.54 -11.20 4.97
N ALA A 67 20.10 -10.83 6.11
CA ALA A 67 20.84 -9.58 6.28
C ALA A 67 22.03 -9.75 7.21
N SER A 68 23.12 -9.07 6.87
CA SER A 68 24.26 -8.88 7.76
C SER A 68 24.76 -7.45 7.66
N VAL A 69 24.35 -6.63 8.62
CA VAL A 69 24.65 -5.19 8.69
C VAL A 69 24.77 -4.83 10.16
N ALA A 70 25.84 -4.11 10.51
CA ALA A 70 26.05 -3.59 11.85
C ALA A 70 25.38 -2.23 12.03
N TRP A 71 25.28 -1.80 13.28
CA TRP A 71 24.85 -0.45 13.61
C TRP A 71 25.94 0.28 14.38
N ASP A 72 26.39 1.39 13.81
CA ASP A 72 27.24 2.36 14.47
C ASP A 72 26.42 3.55 14.96
N GLU A 73 26.59 3.93 16.23
CA GLU A 73 25.79 5.01 16.83
C GLU A 73 25.98 6.37 16.15
N ARG A 74 27.12 6.58 15.48
CA ARG A 74 27.47 7.87 14.85
C ARG A 74 27.07 7.93 13.38
N SER A 75 27.10 6.80 12.69
CA SER A 75 26.96 6.72 11.23
C SER A 75 25.80 5.84 10.75
N GLY A 76 25.11 5.16 11.67
CA GLY A 76 23.97 4.29 11.38
C GLY A 76 24.42 2.95 10.81
N PRO A 77 23.80 2.45 9.71
CA PRO A 77 24.17 1.18 9.10
C PRO A 77 25.65 1.12 8.71
N ALA A 78 26.34 0.11 9.23
CA ALA A 78 27.77 -0.07 9.13
C ALA A 78 28.15 -1.44 8.57
N GLU A 79 29.38 -1.50 8.08
CA GLU A 79 30.00 -2.67 7.47
C GLU A 79 30.27 -3.76 8.52
N VAL A 80 30.41 -5.00 8.05
CA VAL A 80 30.65 -6.17 8.89
C VAL A 80 31.91 -6.91 8.45
N ALA A 81 32.60 -7.56 9.38
CA ALA A 81 33.64 -8.52 9.05
C ALA A 81 33.06 -9.84 8.50
N GLY A 82 33.88 -10.61 7.79
CA GLY A 82 33.57 -11.95 7.30
C GLY A 82 32.43 -11.99 6.26
N LEU A 83 32.36 -10.99 5.38
CA LEU A 83 31.25 -10.86 4.42
C LEU A 83 31.18 -12.06 3.46
N GLU A 84 32.31 -12.54 2.97
CA GLU A 84 32.40 -13.64 2.01
C GLU A 84 31.92 -14.96 2.62
N GLU A 85 32.35 -15.25 3.84
CA GLU A 85 31.94 -16.41 4.62
C GLU A 85 30.44 -16.39 4.90
N LYS A 86 29.90 -15.22 5.27
CA LYS A 86 28.46 -15.04 5.50
C LYS A 86 27.64 -15.23 4.23
N LEU A 87 28.13 -14.77 3.08
CA LEU A 87 27.48 -15.00 1.78
C LEU A 87 27.53 -16.48 1.40
N ALA A 88 28.64 -17.17 1.64
CA ALA A 88 28.76 -18.61 1.41
C ALA A 88 27.74 -19.40 2.24
N VAL A 89 27.64 -19.10 3.55
CA VAL A 89 26.64 -19.71 4.44
C VAL A 89 25.22 -19.39 3.97
N ALA A 90 24.94 -18.14 3.60
CA ALA A 90 23.62 -17.77 3.10
C ALA A 90 23.20 -18.59 1.88
N VAL A 91 24.12 -18.83 0.95
CA VAL A 91 23.87 -19.66 -0.23
C VAL A 91 23.64 -21.13 0.15
N GLU A 92 24.42 -21.67 1.09
CA GLU A 92 24.27 -23.04 1.58
C GLU A 92 22.87 -23.27 2.17
N PHE A 93 22.38 -22.30 2.94
CA PHE A 93 21.06 -22.32 3.57
C PHE A 93 19.92 -21.86 2.64
N GLY A 94 20.21 -21.61 1.36
CA GLY A 94 19.22 -21.34 0.33
C GLY A 94 18.66 -19.90 0.33
N ALA A 95 19.41 -18.93 0.85
CA ALA A 95 19.06 -17.52 0.71
C ALA A 95 19.07 -17.10 -0.77
N ARG A 96 18.02 -16.39 -1.17
CA ARG A 96 17.86 -15.79 -2.52
C ARG A 96 18.18 -14.30 -2.53
N MET A 97 18.17 -13.66 -1.37
CA MET A 97 18.54 -12.25 -1.22
C MET A 97 19.37 -12.07 0.04
N PHE A 98 20.34 -11.16 -0.01
CA PHE A 98 21.21 -10.85 1.11
C PHE A 98 21.43 -9.35 1.23
N ALA A 99 21.03 -8.78 2.36
CA ALA A 99 21.18 -7.35 2.63
C ALA A 99 22.52 -7.04 3.30
N VAL A 100 23.22 -6.05 2.76
CA VAL A 100 24.55 -5.58 3.21
C VAL A 100 24.56 -4.08 3.36
N ALA A 101 25.51 -3.54 4.14
CA ALA A 101 25.73 -2.09 4.17
C ALA A 101 26.08 -1.59 2.77
N ILE A 102 25.58 -0.42 2.38
CA ILE A 102 25.78 0.14 1.02
C ILE A 102 27.26 0.17 0.60
N ARG A 103 28.17 0.38 1.55
CA ARG A 103 29.63 0.42 1.29
C ARG A 103 30.22 -0.95 0.90
N GLN A 104 29.59 -2.04 1.36
CA GLN A 104 29.98 -3.42 1.03
C GLN A 104 29.23 -3.99 -0.18
N ARG A 105 28.31 -3.23 -0.78
CA ARG A 105 27.51 -3.69 -1.92
C ARG A 105 28.37 -4.21 -3.07
N ALA A 106 29.35 -3.42 -3.51
CA ALA A 106 30.18 -3.77 -4.67
C ALA A 106 30.98 -5.05 -4.41
N ALA A 107 31.64 -5.15 -3.25
CA ALA A 107 32.37 -6.34 -2.85
C ALA A 107 31.47 -7.59 -2.79
N ALA A 108 30.24 -7.46 -2.27
CA ALA A 108 29.27 -8.55 -2.24
C ALA A 108 28.83 -8.96 -3.65
N GLU A 109 28.54 -7.99 -4.54
CA GLU A 109 28.15 -8.24 -5.93
C GLU A 109 29.27 -8.94 -6.72
N ASP A 110 30.53 -8.50 -6.55
CA ASP A 110 31.70 -9.09 -7.17
C ASP A 110 31.91 -10.55 -6.72
N TRP A 111 31.81 -10.80 -5.41
CA TRP A 111 31.91 -12.15 -4.86
C TRP A 111 30.81 -13.07 -5.40
N VAL A 112 29.56 -12.59 -5.45
CA VAL A 112 28.42 -13.35 -5.98
C VAL A 112 28.61 -13.69 -7.46
N ALA A 113 29.08 -12.73 -8.26
CA ALA A 113 29.35 -12.96 -9.68
C ALA A 113 30.44 -14.00 -9.91
N ALA A 114 31.49 -14.00 -9.07
CA ALA A 114 32.61 -14.93 -9.19
C ALA A 114 32.29 -16.35 -8.70
N ASN A 115 31.50 -16.49 -7.63
CA ASN A 115 31.34 -17.78 -6.93
C ASN A 115 29.99 -18.44 -7.17
N VAL A 116 28.90 -17.65 -7.26
CA VAL A 116 27.51 -18.16 -7.24
C VAL A 116 26.59 -17.36 -8.17
N PRO A 117 26.95 -17.19 -9.45
CA PRO A 117 26.27 -16.26 -10.36
C PRO A 117 24.76 -16.57 -10.46
N GLY A 118 23.95 -15.55 -10.20
CA GLY A 118 22.49 -15.62 -10.28
C GLY A 118 21.79 -16.37 -9.15
N ARG A 119 22.52 -16.88 -8.14
CA ARG A 119 21.89 -17.59 -7.01
C ARG A 119 21.32 -16.65 -5.95
N ILE A 120 21.96 -15.52 -5.70
CA ILE A 120 21.58 -14.57 -4.65
C ILE A 120 21.61 -13.14 -5.20
N THR A 121 20.65 -12.32 -4.76
CA THR A 121 20.58 -10.89 -5.10
C THR A 121 21.05 -10.05 -3.90
N ILE A 122 21.96 -9.11 -4.13
CA ILE A 122 22.43 -8.20 -3.08
C ILE A 122 21.46 -7.04 -2.90
N LEU A 123 21.04 -6.79 -1.66
CA LEU A 123 20.20 -5.67 -1.27
C LEU A 123 21.03 -4.64 -0.50
N PRO A 124 21.18 -3.41 -0.98
CA PRO A 124 21.90 -2.40 -0.23
C PRO A 124 21.06 -1.82 0.90
N VAL A 125 21.62 -1.73 2.09
CA VAL A 125 21.07 -0.93 3.21
C VAL A 125 21.76 0.44 3.20
N PRO A 126 21.00 1.54 3.00
CA PRO A 126 21.58 2.86 2.85
C PRO A 126 22.18 3.39 4.16
N SER A 127 23.34 4.05 4.06
CA SER A 127 23.92 4.83 5.16
C SER A 127 23.31 6.25 5.17
N THR A 128 22.06 6.39 5.59
CA THR A 128 21.40 7.71 5.70
C THR A 128 21.38 8.22 7.13
N ILE A 129 21.68 9.52 7.29
CA ILE A 129 21.34 10.33 8.47
C ILE A 129 20.19 11.24 8.01
N PRO A 130 19.03 11.30 8.69
CA PRO A 130 18.77 10.84 10.07
C PRO A 130 18.25 9.41 10.21
N VAL A 131 18.25 9.00 11.48
CA VAL A 131 18.40 7.65 12.04
C VAL A 131 17.04 7.03 12.37
N ASP A 132 16.17 6.85 11.37
CA ASP A 132 14.96 6.04 11.54
C ASP A 132 15.22 4.61 11.04
N PRO A 133 15.31 3.60 11.92
CA PRO A 133 15.52 2.21 11.52
C PRO A 133 14.46 1.71 10.52
N TRP A 134 13.22 2.19 10.60
CA TRP A 134 12.18 1.84 9.62
C TRP A 134 12.49 2.39 8.24
N ALA A 135 12.88 3.68 8.15
CA ALA A 135 13.23 4.29 6.88
C ALA A 135 14.45 3.63 6.24
N VAL A 136 15.46 3.32 7.06
CA VAL A 136 16.70 2.66 6.64
C VAL A 136 16.44 1.23 6.14
N LEU A 137 15.63 0.46 6.86
CA LEU A 137 15.37 -0.95 6.53
C LEU A 137 14.20 -1.12 5.56
N ARG A 138 13.55 -0.05 5.07
CA ARG A 138 12.32 -0.16 4.27
C ARG A 138 12.48 -1.09 3.07
N GLU A 139 13.55 -0.94 2.30
CA GLU A 139 13.80 -1.79 1.14
C GLU A 139 13.99 -3.25 1.55
N TYR A 140 14.81 -3.49 2.59
CA TYR A 140 14.99 -4.81 3.17
C TYR A 140 13.68 -5.42 3.66
N LEU A 141 12.89 -4.71 4.47
CA LEU A 141 11.59 -5.13 5.00
C LEU A 141 10.60 -5.51 3.89
N SER A 142 10.59 -4.75 2.79
CA SER A 142 9.73 -5.04 1.63
C SER A 142 10.04 -6.37 0.94
N LYS A 143 11.24 -6.92 1.16
CA LYS A 143 11.68 -8.23 0.66
C LYS A 143 11.66 -9.30 1.74
N PHE A 144 12.00 -8.92 2.97
CA PHE A 144 12.09 -9.79 4.14
C PHE A 144 10.73 -10.25 4.65
N THR A 145 9.65 -9.57 4.26
CA THR A 145 8.28 -9.95 4.60
C THR A 145 7.58 -10.55 3.39
N ARG A 146 6.78 -11.59 3.63
CA ARG A 146 5.95 -12.22 2.60
C ARG A 146 4.74 -11.36 2.30
N GLU A 147 4.34 -11.36 1.03
CA GLU A 147 3.08 -10.76 0.62
C GLU A 147 1.92 -11.48 1.35
N PRO A 148 1.10 -10.77 2.14
CA PRO A 148 -0.01 -11.38 2.84
C PRO A 148 -1.11 -11.79 1.87
N GLN A 149 -1.94 -12.74 2.29
CA GLN A 149 -3.14 -13.13 1.52
C GLN A 149 -4.16 -11.99 1.50
N VAL A 150 -4.98 -11.95 0.44
CA VAL A 150 -6.13 -11.03 0.36
C VAL A 150 -7.07 -11.29 1.56
N PRO A 151 -7.55 -10.25 2.25
CA PRO A 151 -8.49 -10.42 3.36
C PRO A 151 -9.74 -11.20 2.90
N ALA A 152 -10.16 -12.17 3.71
CA ALA A 152 -11.15 -13.16 3.28
C ALA A 152 -12.58 -12.59 3.15
N SER A 153 -12.90 -11.55 3.92
CA SER A 153 -14.22 -10.91 3.98
C SER A 153 -14.06 -9.48 4.48
N VAL A 154 -15.13 -8.68 4.53
CA VAL A 154 -15.05 -7.29 5.05
C VAL A 154 -14.91 -7.23 6.58
N GLU A 155 -15.18 -8.35 7.25
CA GLU A 155 -15.06 -8.56 8.68
C GLU A 155 -13.65 -9.01 9.10
N ASP A 156 -12.80 -9.41 8.14
CA ASP A 156 -11.42 -9.85 8.37
C ASP A 156 -10.49 -8.68 8.71
N ASN A 157 -10.64 -8.16 9.94
CA ASN A 157 -9.87 -7.03 10.44
C ASN A 157 -8.38 -7.35 10.56
N ASP A 158 -8.03 -8.54 11.00
CA ASP A 158 -6.63 -8.94 11.18
C ASP A 158 -5.93 -9.07 9.83
N GLY A 159 -6.53 -9.76 8.84
CA GLY A 159 -6.01 -9.86 7.48
C GLY A 159 -5.86 -8.48 6.82
N PHE A 160 -6.82 -7.58 7.02
CA PHE A 160 -6.72 -6.20 6.54
C PHE A 160 -5.57 -5.43 7.20
N GLN A 161 -5.38 -5.55 8.52
CA GLN A 161 -4.28 -4.87 9.20
C GLN A 161 -2.92 -5.40 8.71
N CYS A 162 -2.76 -6.71 8.51
CA CYS A 162 -1.55 -7.28 7.93
C CYS A 162 -1.29 -6.72 6.51
N CYS A 163 -2.31 -6.67 5.65
CA CYS A 163 -2.20 -6.07 4.32
C CYS A 163 -1.83 -4.58 4.38
N ARG A 164 -2.43 -3.83 5.31
CA ARG A 164 -2.13 -2.41 5.50
C ARG A 164 -0.66 -2.23 5.90
N GLN A 165 -0.18 -2.95 6.91
CA GLN A 165 1.22 -2.84 7.35
C GLN A 165 2.20 -3.23 6.25
N TYR A 166 1.92 -4.31 5.51
CA TYR A 166 2.72 -4.71 4.36
C TYR A 166 2.80 -3.59 3.31
N TYR A 167 1.66 -3.01 2.94
CA TYR A 167 1.60 -1.89 1.99
C TYR A 167 2.41 -0.67 2.45
N LEU A 168 2.37 -0.33 3.74
CA LEU A 168 3.13 0.80 4.30
C LEU A 168 4.65 0.59 4.22
N ASN A 169 5.11 -0.66 4.19
CA ASN A 169 6.52 -0.99 4.00
C ASN A 169 6.95 -0.95 2.52
N LEU A 170 6.02 -0.92 1.56
CA LEU A 170 6.37 -0.91 0.15
C LEU A 170 6.97 0.46 -0.28
N PRO A 171 8.03 0.45 -1.10
CA PRO A 171 8.52 1.66 -1.74
C PRO A 171 7.42 2.33 -2.58
N ALA A 172 7.31 3.66 -2.42
CA ALA A 172 6.36 4.49 -3.15
C ALA A 172 6.58 4.41 -4.65
N PHE A 173 5.49 4.37 -5.43
CA PHE A 173 5.53 4.45 -6.89
C PHE A 173 6.38 3.33 -7.53
N SER A 174 6.52 2.20 -6.84
CA SER A 174 7.23 1.02 -7.35
C SER A 174 6.40 0.25 -8.38
N GLY A 175 5.11 0.59 -8.54
CA GLY A 175 4.15 -0.15 -9.34
C GLY A 175 3.65 -1.41 -8.63
N HIS A 176 4.48 -2.01 -7.77
CA HIS A 176 4.05 -3.03 -6.83
C HIS A 176 3.03 -2.47 -5.83
N ASP A 177 3.30 -1.30 -5.25
CA ASP A 177 2.39 -0.63 -4.31
C ASP A 177 0.99 -0.43 -4.89
N SER A 178 0.89 0.12 -6.12
CA SER A 178 -0.38 0.32 -6.81
C SER A 178 -1.10 -1.00 -7.10
N ARG A 179 -0.38 -2.04 -7.56
CA ARG A 179 -0.95 -3.37 -7.80
C ARG A 179 -1.50 -3.97 -6.51
N PHE A 180 -0.69 -3.96 -5.45
CA PHE A 180 -1.02 -4.54 -4.15
C PHE A 180 -2.22 -3.83 -3.54
N TYR A 181 -2.24 -2.49 -3.54
CA TYR A 181 -3.38 -1.71 -3.04
C TYR A 181 -4.67 -2.11 -3.76
N ARG A 182 -4.63 -2.19 -5.10
CA ARG A 182 -5.80 -2.54 -5.91
C ARG A 182 -6.31 -3.96 -5.66
N SER A 183 -5.43 -4.94 -5.50
CA SER A 183 -5.84 -6.34 -5.34
C SER A 183 -6.18 -6.73 -3.89
N HIS A 184 -5.52 -6.14 -2.88
CA HIS A 184 -5.66 -6.55 -1.49
C HIS A 184 -6.49 -5.56 -0.65
N LEU A 185 -6.20 -4.26 -0.76
CA LEU A 185 -6.78 -3.24 0.14
C LEU A 185 -8.09 -2.66 -0.41
N GLN A 186 -8.10 -2.28 -1.69
CA GLN A 186 -9.22 -1.58 -2.33
C GLN A 186 -10.56 -2.34 -2.26
N PRO A 187 -10.63 -3.67 -2.52
CA PRO A 187 -11.91 -4.39 -2.45
C PRO A 187 -12.52 -4.36 -1.06
N PHE A 188 -11.66 -4.49 -0.04
CA PHE A 188 -12.06 -4.48 1.36
C PHE A 188 -12.47 -3.08 1.83
N ILE A 189 -11.72 -2.04 1.45
CA ILE A 189 -12.06 -0.63 1.73
C ILE A 189 -13.41 -0.26 1.10
N ALA A 190 -13.63 -0.63 -0.17
CA ALA A 190 -14.91 -0.42 -0.84
C ALA A 190 -16.07 -1.15 -0.12
N GLY A 191 -15.83 -2.39 0.32
CA GLY A 191 -16.78 -3.18 1.10
C GLY A 191 -17.14 -2.52 2.43
N ARG A 192 -16.16 -2.05 3.21
CA ARG A 192 -16.39 -1.30 4.46
C ARG A 192 -17.13 0.00 4.21
N CYS A 193 -16.78 0.75 3.16
CA CYS A 193 -17.52 1.95 2.78
C CYS A 193 -18.98 1.61 2.48
N ARG A 194 -19.25 0.55 1.71
CA ARG A 194 -20.61 0.11 1.42
C ARG A 194 -21.42 -0.23 2.66
N VAL A 195 -20.82 -0.95 3.62
CA VAL A 195 -21.44 -1.25 4.92
C VAL A 195 -21.78 0.05 5.66
N ALA A 196 -20.81 0.96 5.79
CA ALA A 196 -21.02 2.24 6.46
C ALA A 196 -22.11 3.11 5.80
N ILE A 197 -22.20 3.10 4.47
CA ILE A 197 -23.25 3.79 3.72
C ILE A 197 -24.61 3.19 4.03
N ARG A 198 -24.75 1.86 3.95
CA ARG A 198 -26.01 1.17 4.23
C ARG A 198 -26.50 1.42 5.65
N ASP A 199 -25.59 1.38 6.61
CA ASP A 199 -25.94 1.51 8.03
C ASP A 199 -26.37 2.96 8.37
N ARG A 200 -25.77 3.98 7.73
CA ARG A 200 -26.14 5.40 7.92
C ARG A 200 -27.29 5.87 7.04
N HIS A 201 -27.43 5.30 5.85
CA HIS A 201 -28.43 5.66 4.84
C HIS A 201 -29.11 4.41 4.29
N PRO A 202 -30.04 3.77 5.04
CA PRO A 202 -30.70 2.53 4.62
C PRO A 202 -31.50 2.64 3.32
N ALA A 203 -31.93 3.86 2.95
CA ALA A 203 -32.63 4.14 1.70
C ALA A 203 -31.69 4.30 0.49
N PHE A 204 -30.37 4.31 0.70
CA PHE A 204 -29.40 4.46 -0.39
C PHE A 204 -29.39 3.21 -1.27
N ALA A 205 -29.77 3.38 -2.54
CA ALA A 205 -29.84 2.27 -3.48
C ALA A 205 -29.47 2.73 -4.91
N ALA A 206 -28.41 3.52 -5.01
CA ALA A 206 -27.93 4.06 -6.28
C ALA A 206 -27.56 2.95 -7.27
N THR A 207 -27.91 3.15 -8.54
CA THR A 207 -27.54 2.28 -9.66
C THR A 207 -26.63 2.99 -10.66
N HIS A 208 -26.61 4.32 -10.60
CA HIS A 208 -25.85 5.20 -11.49
C HIS A 208 -24.87 6.03 -10.67
N PHE A 209 -23.60 5.97 -11.02
CA PHE A 209 -22.51 6.73 -10.41
C PHE A 209 -21.92 7.70 -11.42
N VAL A 210 -21.75 8.96 -11.01
CA VAL A 210 -21.10 10.00 -11.80
C VAL A 210 -19.81 10.40 -11.09
N THR A 211 -18.68 10.35 -11.77
CA THR A 211 -17.40 10.83 -11.23
C THR A 211 -16.57 11.52 -12.29
N VAL A 212 -15.68 12.42 -11.84
CA VAL A 212 -14.64 13.00 -12.67
C VAL A 212 -13.34 12.24 -12.43
N VAL A 213 -12.83 11.62 -13.49
CA VAL A 213 -11.60 10.82 -13.44
C VAL A 213 -10.41 11.73 -13.21
N SER A 214 -9.68 11.45 -12.12
CA SER A 214 -8.47 12.15 -11.76
C SER A 214 -7.22 11.38 -12.23
N LYS A 215 -6.03 11.84 -11.81
CA LYS A 215 -4.78 11.11 -12.03
C LYS A 215 -4.70 9.77 -11.28
N SER A 216 -5.57 9.55 -10.29
CA SER A 216 -5.73 8.23 -9.63
C SER A 216 -7.02 7.57 -10.13
N PRO A 217 -6.93 6.67 -11.13
CA PRO A 217 -8.08 5.90 -11.61
C PRO A 217 -8.62 4.93 -10.54
N GLU A 218 -7.76 4.49 -9.62
CA GLU A 218 -8.12 3.54 -8.54
C GLU A 218 -9.22 4.09 -7.65
N LEU A 219 -9.19 5.40 -7.35
CA LEU A 219 -10.21 6.06 -6.55
C LEU A 219 -11.59 5.98 -7.20
N ALA A 220 -11.70 6.29 -8.49
CA ALA A 220 -12.97 6.23 -9.21
C ALA A 220 -13.58 4.82 -9.20
N VAL A 221 -12.73 3.80 -9.41
CA VAL A 221 -13.14 2.38 -9.36
C VAL A 221 -13.55 1.98 -7.94
N MET A 222 -12.80 2.42 -6.92
CA MET A 222 -13.11 2.14 -5.52
C MET A 222 -14.47 2.73 -5.13
N LEU A 223 -14.75 3.98 -5.51
CA LEU A 223 -16.02 4.65 -5.21
C LEU A 223 -17.22 4.03 -5.94
N ALA A 224 -17.03 3.63 -7.20
CA ALA A 224 -18.04 2.86 -7.93
C ALA A 224 -18.37 1.54 -7.21
N HIS A 225 -17.36 0.84 -6.69
CA HIS A 225 -17.57 -0.35 -5.87
C HIS A 225 -18.21 -0.01 -4.53
N ALA A 226 -17.79 1.03 -3.82
CA ALA A 226 -18.38 1.43 -2.54
C ALA A 226 -19.89 1.72 -2.66
N THR A 227 -20.30 2.35 -3.75
CA THR A 227 -21.71 2.70 -4.02
C THR A 227 -22.53 1.55 -4.62
N ALA A 228 -21.88 0.45 -5.02
CA ALA A 228 -22.50 -0.68 -5.73
C ALA A 228 -23.21 -0.30 -7.03
N ALA A 229 -22.85 0.84 -7.63
CA ALA A 229 -23.44 1.28 -8.88
C ALA A 229 -23.03 0.36 -10.04
N THR A 230 -24.00 0.02 -10.89
CA THR A 230 -23.79 -0.85 -12.07
C THR A 230 -23.55 -0.05 -13.35
N ASN A 231 -23.81 1.26 -13.33
CA ASN A 231 -23.56 2.17 -14.45
C ASN A 231 -22.71 3.33 -13.93
N CYS A 232 -21.60 3.63 -14.59
CA CYS A 232 -20.63 4.64 -14.17
C CYS A 232 -20.33 5.61 -15.31
N LEU A 233 -20.69 6.88 -15.14
CA LEU A 233 -20.25 7.97 -16.02
C LEU A 233 -18.86 8.44 -15.56
N LEU A 234 -17.88 8.29 -16.44
CA LEU A 234 -16.48 8.59 -16.20
C LEU A 234 -16.11 9.88 -16.94
N LEU A 235 -16.40 11.03 -16.31
CA LEU A 235 -16.12 12.34 -16.89
C LEU A 235 -14.62 12.61 -16.92
N HIS A 236 -14.08 13.05 -18.05
CA HIS A 236 -12.66 13.42 -18.15
C HIS A 236 -12.45 14.62 -19.07
N THR A 237 -11.32 15.31 -18.91
CA THR A 237 -10.91 16.30 -19.92
C THR A 237 -10.35 15.57 -21.15
N PRO A 238 -10.53 16.09 -22.37
CA PRO A 238 -10.08 15.44 -23.61
C PRO A 238 -8.56 15.39 -23.76
N GLU A 239 -7.81 16.23 -23.05
CA GLU A 239 -6.37 16.35 -23.20
C GLU A 239 -5.57 15.37 -22.31
N GLY A 240 -4.63 14.65 -22.93
CA GLY A 240 -3.54 13.94 -22.26
C GLY A 240 -3.94 12.68 -21.49
N LYS A 241 -3.25 12.44 -20.36
CA LYS A 241 -3.30 11.20 -19.57
C LYS A 241 -4.67 10.89 -18.95
N LEU A 242 -5.60 11.84 -18.87
CA LEU A 242 -6.89 11.61 -18.22
C LEU A 242 -7.87 10.81 -19.08
N ALA A 243 -7.79 10.92 -20.42
CA ALA A 243 -8.54 10.05 -21.31
C ALA A 243 -8.08 8.58 -21.17
N GLU A 244 -6.77 8.36 -21.11
CA GLU A 244 -6.18 7.04 -20.83
C GLU A 244 -6.59 6.50 -19.44
N SER A 245 -6.60 7.35 -18.41
CA SER A 245 -7.09 6.98 -17.08
C SER A 245 -8.57 6.60 -17.08
N ALA A 246 -9.42 7.33 -17.80
CA ALA A 246 -10.85 7.02 -17.88
C ALA A 246 -11.10 5.67 -18.58
N GLU A 247 -10.34 5.42 -19.64
CA GLU A 247 -10.36 4.16 -20.37
C GLU A 247 -9.80 3.01 -19.51
N HIS A 248 -8.79 3.29 -18.67
CA HIS A 248 -8.31 2.33 -17.66
C HIS A 248 -9.36 2.02 -16.60
N CYS A 249 -10.06 3.03 -16.06
CA CYS A 249 -11.19 2.84 -15.15
C CYS A 249 -12.27 1.97 -15.79
N ARG A 250 -12.62 2.21 -17.05
CA ARG A 250 -13.59 1.39 -17.80
C ARG A 250 -13.19 -0.08 -17.78
N ARG A 251 -11.94 -0.39 -18.14
CA ARG A 251 -11.41 -1.78 -18.13
C ARG A 251 -11.44 -2.41 -16.73
N LEU A 252 -11.12 -1.64 -15.69
CA LEU A 252 -11.16 -2.15 -14.31
C LEU A 252 -12.59 -2.41 -13.79
N LEU A 253 -13.59 -1.75 -14.37
CA LEU A 253 -15.01 -1.94 -14.06
C LEU A 253 -15.66 -3.07 -14.87
N GLU A 254 -15.02 -3.55 -15.95
CA GLU A 254 -15.57 -4.61 -16.80
C GLU A 254 -15.98 -5.86 -15.99
N GLY A 255 -17.13 -6.44 -16.33
CA GLY A 255 -17.73 -7.57 -15.62
C GLY A 255 -18.42 -7.21 -14.29
N ARG A 256 -18.28 -5.97 -13.79
CA ARG A 256 -18.95 -5.50 -12.56
C ARG A 256 -19.89 -4.31 -12.79
N ALA A 257 -19.49 -3.37 -13.64
CA ALA A 257 -20.29 -2.19 -13.98
C ALA A 257 -19.97 -1.71 -15.41
N ALA A 258 -20.95 -1.08 -16.06
CA ALA A 258 -20.75 -0.38 -17.32
C ALA A 258 -20.04 0.96 -17.08
N GLY A 259 -18.76 1.07 -17.44
CA GLY A 259 -18.02 2.32 -17.45
C GLY A 259 -18.21 3.07 -18.77
N ILE A 260 -18.60 4.34 -18.72
CA ILE A 260 -18.83 5.20 -19.90
C ILE A 260 -17.88 6.40 -19.81
N PRO A 261 -16.69 6.33 -20.41
CA PRO A 261 -15.81 7.49 -20.59
C PRO A 261 -16.54 8.57 -21.38
N THR A 262 -16.58 9.79 -20.85
CA THR A 262 -17.22 10.93 -21.51
C THR A 262 -16.36 12.18 -21.35
N PRO A 263 -15.89 12.78 -22.47
CA PRO A 263 -15.10 13.99 -22.40
C PRO A 263 -15.97 15.21 -22.07
N PHE A 264 -15.38 16.21 -21.41
CA PHE A 264 -15.94 17.54 -21.24
C PHE A 264 -14.87 18.62 -21.45
N SER A 265 -15.28 19.79 -21.94
CA SER A 265 -14.36 20.89 -22.23
C SER A 265 -13.82 21.56 -20.96
N THR A 266 -12.63 22.15 -21.05
CA THR A 266 -12.12 23.06 -20.01
C THR A 266 -12.59 24.49 -20.28
N GLY A 267 -12.42 25.41 -19.32
CA GLY A 267 -12.77 26.82 -19.53
C GLY A 267 -14.24 27.15 -19.22
N ALA A 268 -14.90 27.87 -20.16
CA ALA A 268 -16.25 28.41 -20.00
C ALA A 268 -17.36 27.37 -20.24
N GLU A 269 -17.15 26.47 -21.21
CA GLU A 269 -18.13 25.44 -21.61
C GLU A 269 -18.23 24.25 -20.64
N MET A 270 -17.28 24.15 -19.69
CA MET A 270 -17.17 23.03 -18.74
C MET A 270 -18.48 22.71 -18.01
N GLY A 271 -19.17 23.73 -17.50
CA GLY A 271 -20.40 23.53 -16.74
C GLY A 271 -21.52 22.94 -17.58
N GLU A 272 -21.68 23.44 -18.80
CA GLU A 272 -22.72 23.01 -19.73
C GLU A 272 -22.43 21.60 -20.28
N ASP A 273 -21.17 21.27 -20.56
CA ASP A 273 -20.76 19.93 -20.97
C ASP A 273 -21.02 18.88 -19.88
N ILE A 274 -20.62 19.17 -18.63
CA ILE A 274 -20.87 18.29 -17.49
C ILE A 274 -22.37 18.10 -17.29
N ARG A 275 -23.16 19.19 -17.30
CA ARG A 275 -24.62 19.14 -17.17
C ARG A 275 -25.24 18.25 -18.25
N ARG A 276 -24.92 18.47 -19.52
CA ARG A 276 -25.45 17.67 -20.65
C ARG A 276 -25.02 16.21 -20.60
N ALA A 277 -23.82 15.91 -20.13
CA ALA A 277 -23.35 14.54 -19.98
C ALA A 277 -24.13 13.81 -18.87
N VAL A 278 -24.27 14.44 -17.70
CA VAL A 278 -25.05 13.90 -16.58
C VAL A 278 -26.51 13.71 -16.97
N GLU A 279 -27.15 14.71 -17.58
CA GLU A 279 -28.56 14.63 -17.96
C GLU A 279 -28.87 13.52 -18.95
N ARG A 280 -27.99 13.30 -19.93
CA ARG A 280 -28.11 12.20 -20.90
C ARG A 280 -27.90 10.86 -20.22
N PHE A 281 -26.88 10.74 -19.38
CA PHE A 281 -26.57 9.51 -18.66
C PHE A 281 -27.68 9.09 -17.69
N THR A 282 -28.31 10.05 -17.02
CA THR A 282 -29.38 9.80 -16.04
C THR A 282 -30.77 9.97 -16.63
N HIS A 283 -30.92 9.90 -17.96
CA HIS A 283 -32.21 10.05 -18.62
C HIS A 283 -33.13 8.88 -18.25
N GLY A 284 -34.34 9.17 -17.76
CA GLY A 284 -35.30 8.15 -17.30
C GLY A 284 -34.94 7.47 -15.97
N VAL A 285 -33.85 7.86 -15.31
CA VAL A 285 -33.42 7.29 -14.03
C VAL A 285 -34.02 8.10 -12.87
N PRO A 286 -34.66 7.45 -11.88
CA PRO A 286 -35.13 8.13 -10.67
C PRO A 286 -33.99 8.84 -9.93
N PRO A 287 -34.20 10.08 -9.41
CA PRO A 287 -33.12 10.85 -8.79
C PRO A 287 -32.42 10.14 -7.62
N ASP A 288 -33.15 9.43 -6.78
CA ASP A 288 -32.66 8.66 -5.63
C ASP A 288 -31.76 7.47 -6.03
N ARG A 289 -31.72 7.13 -7.32
CA ARG A 289 -30.88 6.08 -7.91
C ARG A 289 -29.58 6.59 -8.52
N VAL A 290 -29.32 7.89 -8.45
CA VAL A 290 -28.10 8.53 -8.98
C VAL A 290 -27.26 9.06 -7.83
N VAL A 291 -25.96 8.79 -7.87
CA VAL A 291 -24.98 9.35 -6.95
C VAL A 291 -23.84 10.05 -7.68
N LEU A 292 -23.51 11.26 -7.26
CA LEU A 292 -22.46 12.09 -7.86
C LEU A 292 -21.28 12.24 -6.89
N ASP A 293 -20.09 11.88 -7.35
CA ASP A 293 -18.82 11.99 -6.62
C ASP A 293 -18.30 13.43 -6.60
N LEU A 294 -18.07 13.94 -5.39
CA LEU A 294 -17.47 15.24 -5.11
C LEU A 294 -16.06 15.13 -4.50
N LYS A 295 -15.53 13.92 -4.30
CA LYS A 295 -14.17 13.72 -3.81
C LYS A 295 -13.16 13.94 -4.93
N SER A 296 -13.38 13.31 -6.07
CA SER A 296 -12.47 13.38 -7.20
C SER A 296 -12.55 14.76 -7.87
N ALA A 297 -11.43 15.26 -8.41
CA ALA A 297 -11.30 16.49 -9.18
C ALA A 297 -11.01 17.82 -8.46
N THR A 298 -10.80 18.87 -9.25
CA THR A 298 -10.54 20.24 -8.77
C THR A 298 -11.80 20.86 -8.18
N SER A 299 -11.67 21.87 -7.31
CA SER A 299 -12.81 22.58 -6.72
C SER A 299 -13.80 23.10 -7.77
N LYS A 300 -13.31 23.57 -8.93
CA LYS A 300 -14.16 24.02 -10.04
C LYS A 300 -14.95 22.87 -10.67
N MET A 301 -14.34 21.71 -10.87
CA MET A 301 -15.02 20.53 -11.42
C MET A 301 -16.07 20.00 -10.43
N LYS A 302 -15.73 19.90 -9.13
CA LYS A 302 -16.66 19.51 -8.06
C LYS A 302 -17.89 20.41 -8.02
N TYR A 303 -17.68 21.73 -8.14
CA TYR A 303 -18.78 22.70 -8.21
C TYR A 303 -19.73 22.39 -9.37
N TRP A 304 -19.22 22.15 -10.58
CA TRP A 304 -20.07 21.86 -11.74
C TRP A 304 -20.76 20.50 -11.67
N VAL A 305 -20.11 19.48 -11.13
CA VAL A 305 -20.74 18.17 -10.86
C VAL A 305 -21.88 18.34 -9.85
N ALA A 306 -21.66 19.04 -8.74
CA ALA A 306 -22.70 19.32 -7.76
C ALA A 306 -23.87 20.12 -8.36
N ARG A 307 -23.60 21.09 -9.24
CA ARG A 307 -24.63 21.87 -9.94
C ARG A 307 -25.41 21.08 -10.99
N ALA A 308 -24.88 19.96 -11.46
CA ALA A 308 -25.57 19.06 -12.38
C ALA A 308 -26.52 18.09 -11.64
N ALA A 309 -26.45 18.02 -10.31
CA ALA A 309 -27.38 17.21 -9.51
C ALA A 309 -28.81 17.77 -9.57
N ARG A 310 -29.77 16.87 -9.65
CA ARG A 310 -31.21 17.15 -9.55
C ARG A 310 -31.68 16.91 -8.11
N PRO A 311 -32.77 17.56 -7.67
CA PRO A 311 -33.37 17.29 -6.37
C PRO A 311 -33.58 15.79 -6.13
N GLY A 312 -33.10 15.29 -5.00
CA GLY A 312 -33.16 13.87 -4.63
C GLY A 312 -32.01 13.00 -5.13
N ASN A 313 -31.10 13.52 -5.97
CA ASN A 313 -29.83 12.85 -6.22
C ASN A 313 -28.99 12.77 -4.94
N TRP A 314 -28.19 11.72 -4.84
CA TRP A 314 -27.19 11.61 -3.79
C TRP A 314 -25.91 12.31 -4.19
N LEU A 315 -25.32 13.05 -3.27
CA LEU A 315 -23.99 13.60 -3.35
C LEU A 315 -23.08 12.76 -2.45
N PHE A 316 -21.93 12.38 -2.97
CA PHE A 316 -20.98 11.50 -2.28
C PHE A 316 -19.64 12.19 -2.12
N ASN A 317 -19.14 12.23 -0.89
CA ASN A 317 -17.78 12.61 -0.57
C ASN A 317 -17.08 11.47 0.18
N LEU A 318 -15.77 11.38 0.02
CA LEU A 318 -14.94 10.44 0.77
C LEU A 318 -13.83 11.21 1.48
N GLU A 319 -13.96 11.30 2.79
CA GLU A 319 -12.85 11.77 3.62
C GLU A 319 -11.82 10.66 3.78
N THR A 320 -10.54 11.02 3.74
CA THR A 320 -9.43 10.10 3.96
C THR A 320 -8.30 10.86 4.62
N THR A 321 -7.57 10.20 5.51
CA THR A 321 -6.30 10.71 6.01
C THR A 321 -5.21 10.41 4.98
N PHE A 322 -4.25 11.32 4.87
CA PHE A 322 -3.10 11.17 4.00
C PHE A 322 -1.86 10.93 4.86
N LEU A 323 -1.02 9.99 4.45
CA LEU A 323 0.28 9.71 5.06
C LEU A 323 1.34 10.71 4.56
N ASP A 324 1.24 11.06 3.28
CA ASP A 324 2.05 12.04 2.57
C ASP A 324 1.18 12.72 1.49
N ASP A 325 1.72 13.70 0.76
CA ASP A 325 0.98 14.45 -0.28
C ASP A 325 0.37 13.58 -1.41
N ARG A 326 0.73 12.29 -1.48
CA ARG A 326 0.38 11.40 -2.61
C ARG A 326 -0.23 10.07 -2.18
N ARG A 327 -0.13 9.65 -0.91
CA ARG A 327 -0.63 8.35 -0.43
C ARG A 327 -1.65 8.50 0.70
N ASN A 328 -2.82 7.90 0.48
CA ASN A 328 -3.86 7.76 1.50
C ASN A 328 -3.41 6.75 2.57
N ASP A 329 -3.87 6.96 3.80
CA ASP A 329 -3.79 5.95 4.85
C ASP A 329 -4.95 4.95 4.70
N PRO A 330 -4.69 3.70 4.25
CA PRO A 330 -5.75 2.73 3.99
C PRO A 330 -6.53 2.40 5.27
N GLY A 331 -7.85 2.38 5.18
CA GLY A 331 -8.75 2.12 6.31
C GLY A 331 -9.20 3.37 7.06
N THR A 332 -8.75 4.56 6.65
CA THR A 332 -9.23 5.84 7.19
C THR A 332 -10.37 6.45 6.38
N GLU A 333 -10.80 5.78 5.31
CA GLU A 333 -11.86 6.23 4.42
C GLU A 333 -13.20 6.35 5.16
N ARG A 334 -13.83 7.52 5.07
CA ARG A 334 -15.15 7.80 5.64
C ARG A 334 -16.08 8.31 4.55
N PRO A 335 -17.08 7.51 4.13
CA PRO A 335 -18.07 7.96 3.17
C PRO A 335 -19.06 8.92 3.84
N GLU A 336 -19.35 10.01 3.14
CA GLU A 336 -20.36 10.99 3.49
C GLU A 336 -21.36 11.12 2.35
N LEU A 337 -22.65 11.03 2.69
CA LEU A 337 -23.73 11.17 1.72
C LEU A 337 -24.79 12.12 2.23
N TRP A 338 -25.32 12.90 1.30
CA TRP A 338 -26.51 13.73 1.50
C TRP A 338 -27.26 13.85 0.18
N GLN A 339 -28.53 14.28 0.24
CA GLN A 339 -29.32 14.53 -0.96
C GLN A 339 -29.16 15.99 -1.42
N ALA A 340 -29.15 16.19 -2.73
CA ALA A 340 -29.11 17.49 -3.39
C ALA A 340 -30.45 18.24 -3.33
#